data_AF-A0A2K2F9W9-F1
#
_entry.id   AF-A0A2K2F9W9-F1
#
_cell.length_a   1.000
_cell.length_b   1.000
_cell.length_c   1.000
_cell.angle_alpha   90.00
_cell.angle_beta   90.00
_cell.angle_gamma   90.00
#
_symmetry.space_group_name_H-M   'P 1'
#
loop_
_entity.id
_entity.type
_entity.pdbx_description
1 polymer ?
#
loop_
_entity_poly.entity_id
_entity_poly.type
_entity_poly.pdbx_seq_one_letter_code
_entity_poly.pdbx_strand_id
1 'polypeptide(L)'
;MTKTKEFIVKVIRIEQTDAEKLAADNAWLSDEIILYGNTALDNVTWDLSLPAVGPNGSTISWSSTNSDVIMTDETVIRPSYTLGDQSITLTAVISNGASATKTFIIIEKAAEPTDDEILNLDAEWLTIEKILNGNTAYNNILCNLSLLNKEPMRSDIHWESGNEAVVDASGSVTRPDYASGDKAVTLTATLSKSSTVTKPLQ
;
A
#
# COMPACT_ATOMS: atom_id res chain seq x y z
N MET A 1 -47.00 71.79 -0.95
CA MET A 1 -45.94 71.04 -1.64
C MET A 1 -45.13 70.30 -0.60
N THR A 2 -45.05 68.99 -0.69
CA THR A 2 -44.23 68.18 0.22
C THR A 2 -42.90 67.87 -0.47
N LYS A 3 -41.79 68.00 0.26
CA LYS A 3 -40.49 67.52 -0.19
C LYS A 3 -40.12 66.30 0.65
N THR A 4 -39.73 65.24 -0.03
CA THR A 4 -39.17 64.04 0.57
C THR A 4 -37.67 64.04 0.33
N LYS A 5 -36.93 63.59 1.34
CA LYS A 5 -35.49 63.34 1.25
C LYS A 5 -35.24 61.94 1.78
N GLU A 6 -34.55 61.14 0.98
CA GLU A 6 -34.21 59.77 1.33
C GLU A 6 -32.80 59.70 1.93
N PHE A 7 -32.60 58.72 2.80
CA PHE A 7 -31.32 58.39 3.38
C PHE A 7 -31.07 56.91 3.19
N ILE A 8 -29.86 56.57 2.76
CA ILE A 8 -29.38 55.19 2.72
C ILE A 8 -28.59 54.96 4.01
N VAL A 9 -29.06 54.03 4.83
CA VAL A 9 -28.34 53.55 6.01
C VAL A 9 -27.89 52.11 5.78
N LYS A 10 -26.68 51.78 6.23
CA LYS A 10 -26.15 50.43 6.19
C LYS A 10 -26.14 49.86 7.60
N VAL A 11 -26.97 48.85 7.84
CA VAL A 11 -26.97 48.10 9.11
C VAL A 11 -25.89 47.04 9.03
N ILE A 12 -25.03 46.96 10.04
CA ILE A 12 -23.96 45.96 10.11
C ILE A 12 -24.53 44.70 10.77
N ARG A 13 -24.16 43.52 10.24
CA ARG A 13 -24.51 42.22 10.84
C ARG A 13 -23.89 42.09 12.23
N ILE A 14 -24.52 41.31 13.12
CA ILE A 14 -23.88 40.89 14.37
C ILE A 14 -22.69 39.97 14.05
N GLU A 15 -21.61 40.09 14.83
CA GLU A 15 -20.47 39.17 14.74
C GLU A 15 -20.87 37.77 15.24
N GLN A 16 -20.29 36.73 14.64
CA GLN A 16 -20.47 35.36 15.16
C GLN A 16 -19.84 35.25 16.55
N THR A 17 -20.55 34.57 17.44
CA THR A 17 -20.02 34.20 18.76
C THR A 17 -18.94 33.13 18.64
N ASP A 18 -18.06 33.01 19.63
CA ASP A 18 -17.00 32.00 19.62
C ASP A 18 -17.56 30.57 19.58
N ALA A 19 -18.72 30.35 20.22
CA ALA A 19 -19.42 29.07 20.17
C ALA A 19 -19.93 28.74 18.75
N GLU A 20 -20.44 29.71 18.00
CA GLU A 20 -20.86 29.52 16.61
C GLU A 20 -19.67 29.29 15.68
N LYS A 21 -18.55 29.99 15.90
CA LYS A 21 -17.29 29.77 15.16
C LYS A 21 -16.74 28.38 15.41
N LEU A 22 -16.69 27.94 16.68
CA LEU A 22 -16.27 26.61 17.07
C LEU A 22 -17.14 25.53 16.40
N ALA A 23 -18.47 25.70 16.46
CA ALA A 23 -19.40 24.76 15.85
C ALA A 23 -19.22 24.69 14.32
N ALA A 24 -19.03 25.83 13.67
CA ALA A 24 -18.79 25.90 12.23
C ALA A 24 -17.46 25.24 11.83
N ASP A 25 -16.36 25.54 12.54
CA ASP A 25 -15.05 24.94 12.26
C ASP A 25 -15.02 23.44 12.57
N ASN A 26 -15.70 23.01 13.63
CA ASN A 26 -15.87 21.59 13.93
C ASN A 26 -16.72 20.88 12.87
N ALA A 27 -17.74 21.52 12.30
CA ALA A 27 -18.50 20.94 11.20
C ALA A 27 -17.68 20.90 9.89
N TRP A 28 -16.89 21.94 9.64
CA TRP A 28 -16.02 22.06 8.47
C TRP A 28 -14.93 20.98 8.43
N LEU A 29 -14.31 20.66 9.58
CA LEU A 29 -13.23 19.68 9.65
C LEU A 29 -13.76 18.26 9.39
N SER A 30 -13.80 17.85 8.12
CA SER A 30 -14.30 16.56 7.64
C SER A 30 -13.17 15.70 7.06
N ASP A 31 -13.50 14.45 6.74
CA ASP A 31 -12.59 13.51 6.07
C ASP A 31 -12.02 14.11 4.77
N GLU A 32 -12.87 14.78 3.98
CA GLU A 32 -12.49 15.43 2.72
C GLU A 32 -11.42 16.51 2.92
N ILE A 33 -11.50 17.27 4.01
CA ILE A 33 -10.51 18.31 4.33
C ILE A 33 -9.14 17.72 4.62
N ILE A 34 -9.10 16.52 5.22
CA ILE A 34 -7.84 15.92 5.65
C ILE A 34 -7.19 15.01 4.60
N LEU A 35 -7.91 14.62 3.54
CA LEU A 35 -7.38 13.69 2.53
C LEU A 35 -6.21 14.24 1.70
N TYR A 36 -6.13 15.56 1.50
CA TYR A 36 -5.14 16.29 0.68
C TYR A 36 -5.07 15.82 -0.79
N GLY A 37 -4.58 14.60 -1.04
CA GLY A 37 -4.56 13.94 -2.34
C GLY A 37 -4.90 12.44 -2.30
N ASN A 38 -5.18 11.89 -1.12
CA ASN A 38 -5.62 10.51 -0.96
C ASN A 38 -7.07 10.33 -1.45
N THR A 39 -7.37 9.16 -1.98
CA THR A 39 -8.72 8.85 -2.47
C THR A 39 -9.72 8.58 -1.34
N ALA A 40 -9.24 8.06 -0.21
CA ALA A 40 -10.05 7.71 0.97
C ALA A 40 -9.16 7.52 2.21
N LEU A 41 -9.75 7.65 3.41
CA LEU A 41 -9.02 7.50 4.67
C LEU A 41 -8.65 6.05 4.95
N ASP A 42 -9.30 5.09 4.33
CA ASP A 42 -8.94 3.67 4.38
C ASP A 42 -7.89 3.28 3.30
N ASN A 43 -7.35 4.25 2.58
CA ASN A 43 -6.35 4.07 1.53
C ASN A 43 -5.31 5.20 1.54
N VAL A 44 -4.72 5.48 2.71
CA VAL A 44 -3.72 6.54 2.86
C VAL A 44 -2.38 6.03 2.36
N THR A 45 -1.89 6.68 1.30
CA THR A 45 -0.58 6.40 0.67
C THR A 45 0.28 7.65 0.51
N TRP A 46 -0.33 8.83 0.68
CA TRP A 46 0.28 10.16 0.65
C TRP A 46 -0.07 10.94 1.91
N ASP A 47 0.52 12.13 2.04
CA ASP A 47 0.34 13.00 3.19
C ASP A 47 -1.11 13.45 3.40
N LEU A 48 -1.44 13.71 4.66
CA LEU A 48 -2.74 14.24 5.08
C LEU A 48 -2.64 15.73 5.34
N SER A 49 -3.74 16.44 5.08
CA SER A 49 -3.87 17.86 5.40
C SER A 49 -4.38 18.01 6.84
N LEU A 50 -3.49 18.39 7.76
CA LEU A 50 -3.83 18.58 9.18
C LEU A 50 -3.81 20.07 9.53
N PRO A 51 -4.88 20.83 9.22
CA PRO A 51 -4.91 22.28 9.42
C PRO A 51 -4.75 22.62 10.90
N ALA A 52 -3.97 23.67 11.19
CA ALA A 52 -3.79 24.21 12.54
C ALA A 52 -4.84 25.28 12.89
N VAL A 53 -5.58 25.79 11.91
CA VAL A 53 -6.60 26.85 12.08
C VAL A 53 -7.79 26.58 11.17
N GLY A 54 -9.00 26.67 11.72
CA GLY A 54 -10.25 26.59 10.97
C GLY A 54 -10.63 27.92 10.30
N PRO A 55 -11.50 27.90 9.27
CA PRO A 55 -11.85 29.09 8.49
C PRO A 55 -12.51 30.22 9.31
N ASN A 56 -13.10 29.91 10.47
CA ASN A 56 -13.70 30.89 11.38
C ASN A 56 -12.77 31.26 12.55
N GLY A 57 -11.50 30.83 12.51
CA GLY A 57 -10.44 31.25 13.43
C GLY A 57 -10.26 30.36 14.65
N SER A 58 -10.91 29.20 14.73
CA SER A 58 -10.63 28.22 15.79
C SER A 58 -9.24 27.61 15.59
N THR A 59 -8.48 27.44 16.67
CA THR A 59 -7.19 26.72 16.62
C THR A 59 -7.42 25.21 16.67
N ILE A 60 -6.60 24.44 15.97
CA ILE A 60 -6.71 22.98 15.89
C ILE A 60 -5.35 22.37 16.24
N SER A 61 -5.34 21.48 17.23
CA SER A 61 -4.17 20.69 17.60
C SER A 61 -4.42 19.21 17.36
N TRP A 62 -3.43 18.52 16.79
CA TRP A 62 -3.54 17.11 16.40
C TRP A 62 -2.69 16.21 17.29
N SER A 63 -3.19 14.99 17.50
CA SER A 63 -2.45 13.88 18.10
C SER A 63 -2.78 12.58 17.37
N SER A 64 -1.88 11.60 17.41
CA SER A 64 -2.02 10.33 16.71
C SER A 64 -1.64 9.16 17.62
N THR A 65 -2.23 8.00 17.37
CA THR A 65 -1.79 6.72 17.96
C THR A 65 -0.46 6.24 17.39
N ASN A 66 -0.04 6.77 16.24
CA ASN A 66 1.27 6.56 15.63
C ASN A 66 1.95 7.92 15.37
N SER A 67 3.06 8.19 16.03
CA SER A 67 3.81 9.45 15.89
C SER A 67 4.37 9.67 14.49
N ASP A 68 4.60 8.60 13.73
CA ASP A 68 5.27 8.64 12.42
C ASP A 68 4.36 9.20 11.32
N VAL A 69 3.06 9.32 11.59
CA VAL A 69 2.04 9.85 10.68
C VAL A 69 1.88 11.37 10.82
N ILE A 70 2.24 11.92 11.98
CA ILE A 70 2.25 13.36 12.24
C ILE A 70 3.69 13.85 12.16
N MET A 71 4.33 13.71 11.00
CA MET A 71 5.55 14.45 10.77
C MET A 71 5.19 15.87 10.32
N THR A 72 5.67 16.85 11.07
CA THR A 72 5.50 18.30 10.82
C THR A 72 6.13 18.77 9.51
N ASP A 73 6.80 17.88 8.80
CA ASP A 73 7.42 18.11 7.49
C ASP A 73 6.60 17.54 6.32
N GLU A 74 5.36 17.10 6.58
CA GLU A 74 4.45 16.58 5.55
C GLU A 74 5.03 15.34 4.83
N THR A 75 5.71 14.43 5.54
CA THR A 75 6.16 13.16 4.95
C THR A 75 5.53 11.95 5.64
N VAL A 76 4.74 11.16 4.90
CA VAL A 76 4.20 9.86 5.34
C VAL A 76 5.22 8.76 5.04
N ILE A 77 5.72 8.10 6.08
CA ILE A 77 6.58 6.91 5.95
C ILE A 77 5.69 5.66 6.01
N ARG A 78 5.41 5.10 4.83
CA ARG A 78 4.58 3.90 4.72
C ARG A 78 5.20 2.70 5.46
N PRO A 79 4.39 1.87 6.14
CA PRO A 79 4.80 0.60 6.72
C PRO A 79 5.48 -0.30 5.69
N SER A 80 6.39 -1.18 6.13
CA SER A 80 6.90 -2.21 5.24
C SER A 80 5.78 -3.16 4.80
N TYR A 81 5.95 -3.78 3.63
CA TYR A 81 5.04 -4.82 3.14
C TYR A 81 4.75 -5.89 4.20
N THR A 82 5.80 -6.34 4.89
CA THR A 82 5.74 -7.36 5.94
C THR A 82 5.02 -6.92 7.21
N LEU A 83 5.01 -5.62 7.52
CA LEU A 83 4.27 -5.08 8.67
C LEU A 83 2.77 -4.94 8.36
N GLY A 84 2.42 -4.82 7.07
CA GLY A 84 1.05 -4.69 6.61
C GLY A 84 0.44 -3.32 6.92
N ASP A 85 -0.80 -3.13 6.45
CA ASP A 85 -1.53 -1.88 6.65
C ASP A 85 -1.71 -1.55 8.14
N GLN A 86 -1.58 -0.28 8.49
CA GLN A 86 -1.70 0.18 9.87
C GLN A 86 -2.97 1.00 10.06
N SER A 87 -3.75 0.64 11.08
CA SER A 87 -4.92 1.42 11.50
C SER A 87 -4.51 2.46 12.54
N ILE A 88 -4.67 3.73 12.21
CA ILE A 88 -4.23 4.86 13.03
C ILE A 88 -5.43 5.74 13.39
N THR A 89 -5.49 6.21 14.63
CA THR A 89 -6.50 7.19 15.07
C THR A 89 -5.85 8.56 15.23
N LEU A 90 -6.31 9.52 14.42
CA LEU A 90 -6.00 10.93 14.56
C LEU A 90 -7.05 11.60 15.43
N THR A 91 -6.61 12.42 16.37
CA THR A 91 -7.49 13.19 17.26
C THR A 91 -7.18 14.67 17.11
N ALA A 92 -8.16 15.43 16.59
CA ALA A 92 -8.17 16.88 16.53
C ALA A 92 -8.86 17.45 17.76
N VAL A 93 -8.21 18.38 18.44
CA VAL A 93 -8.82 19.25 19.44
C VAL A 93 -8.95 20.64 18.85
N ILE A 94 -10.19 21.09 18.68
CA ILE A 94 -10.55 22.37 18.05
C ILE A 94 -10.98 23.32 19.17
N SER A 95 -10.44 24.53 19.21
CA SER A 95 -10.76 25.48 20.28
C SER A 95 -11.00 26.91 19.80
N ASN A 96 -12.06 27.51 20.33
CA ASN A 96 -12.39 28.93 20.22
C ASN A 96 -13.21 29.32 21.45
N GLY A 97 -12.53 29.84 22.48
CA GLY A 97 -13.09 30.02 23.83
C GLY A 97 -13.32 28.70 24.58
N ALA A 98 -14.16 27.81 24.04
CA ALA A 98 -14.35 26.42 24.46
C ALA A 98 -13.60 25.46 23.51
N SER A 99 -13.62 24.15 23.82
CA SER A 99 -13.02 23.12 22.97
C SER A 99 -14.01 22.02 22.56
N ALA A 100 -13.76 21.43 21.40
CA ALA A 100 -14.41 20.23 20.88
C ALA A 100 -13.34 19.25 20.39
N THR A 101 -13.63 17.96 20.46
CA THR A 101 -12.72 16.89 19.99
C THR A 101 -13.37 16.15 18.84
N LYS A 102 -12.58 15.86 17.82
CA LYS A 102 -12.96 15.02 16.69
C LYS A 102 -11.90 13.97 16.41
N THR A 103 -12.34 12.76 16.10
CA THR A 103 -11.47 11.62 15.80
C THR A 103 -11.65 11.16 14.37
N PHE A 104 -10.55 10.78 13.72
CA PHE A 104 -10.51 10.20 12.39
C PHE A 104 -9.74 8.89 12.46
N ILE A 105 -10.28 7.85 11.84
CA ILE A 105 -9.57 6.57 11.69
C ILE A 105 -9.08 6.52 10.26
N ILE A 106 -7.78 6.31 10.12
CA ILE A 106 -7.14 6.11 8.81
C ILE A 106 -6.52 4.71 8.75
N ILE A 107 -6.42 4.20 7.53
CA ILE A 107 -5.63 3.02 7.19
C ILE A 107 -4.46 3.47 6.31
N GLU A 108 -3.27 3.48 6.90
CA GLU A 108 -2.03 3.72 6.19
C GLU A 108 -1.61 2.43 5.48
N LYS A 109 -1.48 2.51 4.16
CA LYS A 109 -1.19 1.34 3.33
C LYS A 109 0.28 0.98 3.39
N ALA A 110 0.57 -0.28 3.67
CA ALA A 110 1.93 -0.80 3.57
C ALA A 110 2.49 -0.58 2.16
N ALA A 111 3.80 -0.34 2.08
CA ALA A 111 4.53 -0.32 0.83
C ALA A 111 4.34 -1.62 0.05
N GLU A 112 4.48 -1.54 -1.27
CA GLU A 112 4.58 -2.73 -2.11
C GLU A 112 5.82 -3.54 -1.70
N PRO A 113 5.79 -4.88 -1.83
CA PRO A 113 6.96 -5.69 -1.55
C PRO A 113 8.10 -5.29 -2.48
N THR A 114 9.31 -5.27 -1.93
CA THR A 114 10.54 -5.09 -2.70
C THR A 114 10.75 -6.26 -3.66
N ASP A 115 11.57 -6.06 -4.70
CA ASP A 115 11.92 -7.14 -5.62
C ASP A 115 12.56 -8.34 -4.90
N ASP A 116 13.39 -8.10 -3.87
CA ASP A 116 13.99 -9.15 -3.05
C ASP A 116 12.94 -9.92 -2.22
N GLU A 117 11.97 -9.21 -1.61
CA GLU A 117 10.86 -9.86 -0.90
C GLU A 117 10.03 -10.72 -1.84
N ILE A 118 9.74 -10.24 -3.06
CA ILE A 118 9.03 -11.01 -4.07
C ILE A 118 9.82 -12.26 -4.49
N LEU A 119 11.13 -12.11 -4.75
CA LEU A 119 11.99 -13.24 -5.13
C LEU A 119 12.04 -14.30 -4.04
N ASN A 120 12.10 -13.91 -2.77
CA ASN A 120 12.08 -14.84 -1.65
C ASN A 120 10.73 -15.58 -1.54
N LEU A 121 9.61 -14.87 -1.69
CA LEU A 121 8.28 -15.48 -1.66
C LEU A 121 8.08 -16.47 -2.83
N ASP A 122 8.49 -16.08 -4.03
CA ASP A 122 8.41 -16.96 -5.20
C ASP A 122 9.35 -18.17 -5.07
N ALA A 123 10.54 -17.99 -4.48
CA ALA A 123 11.46 -19.10 -4.19
C ALA A 123 10.90 -20.08 -3.14
N GLU A 124 10.22 -19.59 -2.11
CA GLU A 124 9.52 -20.43 -1.11
C GLU A 124 8.32 -21.16 -1.71
N TRP A 125 7.60 -20.50 -2.63
CA TRP A 125 6.48 -21.10 -3.34
C TRP A 125 6.92 -22.24 -4.29
N LEU A 126 8.10 -22.10 -4.91
CA LEU A 126 8.65 -23.05 -5.88
C LEU A 126 9.19 -24.32 -5.19
N THR A 127 8.27 -25.17 -4.75
CA THR A 127 8.60 -26.47 -4.15
C THR A 127 8.68 -27.57 -5.21
N ILE A 128 9.31 -28.67 -4.85
CA ILE A 128 9.39 -29.87 -5.71
C ILE A 128 8.01 -30.36 -6.13
N GLU A 129 7.00 -30.23 -5.27
CA GLU A 129 5.62 -30.65 -5.54
C GLU A 129 5.00 -29.87 -6.69
N LYS A 130 5.39 -28.61 -6.90
CA LYS A 130 4.89 -27.78 -8.00
C LYS A 130 5.31 -28.29 -9.36
N ILE A 131 6.46 -28.96 -9.44
CA ILE A 131 7.03 -29.40 -10.72
C ILE A 131 6.78 -30.89 -11.03
N LEU A 132 6.23 -31.67 -10.09
CA LEU A 132 6.06 -33.13 -10.26
C LEU A 132 5.08 -33.53 -11.37
N ASN A 133 4.11 -32.69 -11.75
CA ASN A 133 3.20 -32.95 -12.89
C ASN A 133 2.55 -34.36 -12.88
N GLY A 134 2.06 -34.79 -11.71
CA GLY A 134 1.42 -36.11 -11.53
C GLY A 134 2.38 -37.25 -11.18
N ASN A 135 3.70 -37.02 -11.17
CA ASN A 135 4.63 -37.91 -10.48
C ASN A 135 4.35 -37.90 -8.97
N THR A 136 4.45 -39.05 -8.32
CA THR A 136 4.06 -39.20 -6.90
C THR A 136 5.18 -38.86 -5.92
N ALA A 137 6.44 -38.81 -6.39
CA ALA A 137 7.59 -38.47 -5.57
C ALA A 137 8.76 -37.97 -6.43
N TYR A 138 9.62 -37.13 -5.86
CA TYR A 138 10.80 -36.57 -6.52
C TYR A 138 11.86 -37.60 -6.93
N ASN A 139 11.87 -38.74 -6.25
CA ASN A 139 12.77 -39.87 -6.53
C ASN A 139 12.12 -40.95 -7.39
N ASN A 140 10.92 -40.71 -7.94
CA ASN A 140 10.22 -41.64 -8.81
C ASN A 140 9.52 -40.88 -9.95
N ILE A 141 10.32 -40.43 -10.92
CA ILE A 141 9.86 -39.66 -12.07
C ILE A 141 9.60 -40.62 -13.25
N LEU A 142 8.33 -40.73 -13.63
CA LEU A 142 7.82 -41.63 -14.68
C LEU A 142 7.30 -40.87 -15.90
N CYS A 143 6.96 -39.60 -15.76
CA CYS A 143 6.52 -38.71 -16.83
C CYS A 143 7.21 -37.34 -16.74
N ASN A 144 7.03 -36.52 -17.79
CA ASN A 144 7.58 -35.17 -17.86
C ASN A 144 7.22 -34.32 -16.64
N LEU A 145 8.19 -33.52 -16.20
CA LEU A 145 7.99 -32.50 -15.18
C LEU A 145 7.29 -31.28 -15.78
N SER A 146 6.67 -30.47 -14.92
CA SER A 146 6.10 -29.18 -15.30
C SER A 146 7.02 -28.07 -14.80
N LEU A 147 8.04 -27.73 -15.57
CA LEU A 147 8.94 -26.63 -15.25
C LEU A 147 8.27 -25.30 -15.63
N LEU A 148 7.77 -24.62 -14.60
CA LEU A 148 7.08 -23.35 -14.73
C LEU A 148 8.07 -22.27 -15.19
N ASN A 149 7.61 -21.33 -16.03
CA ASN A 149 8.44 -20.23 -16.53
C ASN A 149 7.97 -18.85 -16.05
N LYS A 150 6.85 -18.79 -15.32
CA LYS A 150 6.29 -17.58 -14.70
C LYS A 150 5.57 -17.93 -13.41
N GLU A 151 5.70 -17.03 -12.43
CA GLU A 151 5.17 -17.19 -11.08
C GLU A 151 3.95 -16.29 -10.76
N PRO A 152 3.20 -16.58 -9.67
CA PRO A 152 2.06 -15.78 -9.23
C PRO A 152 2.40 -14.30 -8.96
N MET A 153 3.59 -14.00 -8.41
CA MET A 153 3.97 -12.63 -7.99
C MET A 153 4.96 -11.94 -8.96
N ARG A 154 4.98 -12.39 -10.22
CA ARG A 154 5.68 -11.74 -11.35
C ARG A 154 7.20 -11.89 -11.38
N SER A 155 7.77 -12.99 -10.88
CA SER A 155 9.15 -13.37 -11.21
C SER A 155 9.19 -14.21 -12.49
N ASP A 156 10.24 -14.03 -13.27
CA ASP A 156 10.59 -14.91 -14.39
C ASP A 156 11.47 -16.05 -13.85
N ILE A 157 11.24 -17.29 -14.32
CA ILE A 157 12.06 -18.44 -13.93
C ILE A 157 12.81 -18.97 -15.14
N HIS A 158 14.12 -19.14 -14.97
CA HIS A 158 14.97 -19.87 -15.90
C HIS A 158 15.42 -21.18 -15.29
N TRP A 159 15.32 -22.28 -16.05
CA TRP A 159 15.73 -23.61 -15.61
C TRP A 159 16.97 -24.07 -16.36
N GLU A 160 17.91 -24.63 -15.59
CA GLU A 160 19.07 -25.35 -16.12
C GLU A 160 19.03 -26.81 -15.63
N SER A 161 19.47 -27.72 -16.48
CA SER A 161 19.60 -29.15 -16.15
C SER A 161 21.06 -29.57 -16.11
N GLY A 162 21.43 -30.26 -15.04
CA GLY A 162 22.75 -30.91 -14.94
C GLY A 162 22.89 -32.13 -15.85
N ASN A 163 21.81 -32.61 -16.48
CA ASN A 163 21.84 -33.74 -17.42
C ASN A 163 20.65 -33.71 -18.40
N GLU A 164 20.80 -32.94 -19.48
CA GLU A 164 19.77 -32.77 -20.53
C GLU A 164 19.41 -34.07 -21.27
N ALA A 165 20.27 -35.10 -21.24
CA ALA A 165 19.95 -36.38 -21.85
C ALA A 165 18.90 -37.18 -21.07
N VAL A 166 18.65 -36.83 -19.80
CA VAL A 166 17.66 -37.47 -18.93
C VAL A 166 16.48 -36.54 -18.67
N VAL A 167 16.74 -35.27 -18.33
CA VAL A 167 15.69 -34.23 -18.21
C VAL A 167 16.20 -32.96 -18.85
N ASP A 168 15.50 -32.44 -19.86
CA ASP A 168 15.86 -31.16 -20.47
C ASP A 168 15.32 -29.94 -19.70
N ALA A 169 15.75 -28.73 -20.08
CA ALA A 169 15.33 -27.48 -19.45
C ALA A 169 13.82 -27.15 -19.62
N SER A 170 13.08 -27.91 -20.45
CA SER A 170 11.63 -27.79 -20.58
C SER A 170 10.86 -28.76 -19.67
N GLY A 171 11.57 -29.65 -18.97
CA GLY A 171 10.97 -30.69 -18.12
C GLY A 171 10.66 -31.98 -18.87
N SER A 172 11.12 -32.14 -20.11
CA SER A 172 10.93 -33.37 -20.87
C SER A 172 11.82 -34.47 -20.31
N VAL A 173 11.24 -35.62 -19.96
CA VAL A 173 11.94 -36.73 -19.31
C VAL A 173 12.21 -37.85 -20.30
N THR A 174 13.48 -38.19 -20.49
CA THR A 174 13.92 -39.39 -21.21
C THR A 174 14.38 -40.44 -20.20
N ARG A 175 13.60 -41.52 -20.08
CA ARG A 175 13.88 -42.59 -19.11
C ARG A 175 15.06 -43.44 -19.59
N PRO A 176 16.09 -43.69 -18.76
CA PRO A 176 17.21 -44.57 -19.11
C PRO A 176 16.75 -46.00 -19.40
N ASP A 177 17.56 -46.74 -20.16
CA ASP A 177 17.36 -48.17 -20.34
C ASP A 177 17.61 -48.95 -19.04
N TYR A 178 17.15 -50.20 -19.02
CA TYR A 178 17.24 -51.06 -17.83
C TYR A 178 18.69 -51.29 -17.37
N ALA A 179 19.65 -51.40 -18.29
CA ALA A 179 21.04 -51.69 -17.97
C ALA A 179 21.78 -50.49 -17.36
N SER A 180 21.35 -49.28 -17.71
CA SER A 180 21.94 -48.02 -17.25
C SER A 180 21.57 -47.65 -15.81
N GLY A 181 20.50 -48.24 -15.29
CA GLY A 181 19.94 -47.97 -13.97
C GLY A 181 19.41 -46.53 -13.81
N ASP A 182 18.96 -46.22 -12.60
CA ASP A 182 18.41 -44.90 -12.27
C ASP A 182 19.49 -43.81 -12.38
N LYS A 183 19.09 -42.64 -12.90
CA LYS A 183 19.96 -41.46 -13.02
C LYS A 183 19.38 -40.33 -12.19
N ALA A 184 20.19 -39.75 -11.31
CA ALA A 184 19.87 -38.50 -10.65
C ALA A 184 20.16 -37.32 -11.58
N VAL A 185 19.28 -36.32 -11.56
CA VAL A 185 19.45 -35.05 -12.28
C VAL A 185 19.25 -33.90 -11.30
N THR A 186 20.17 -32.95 -11.31
CA THR A 186 20.00 -31.68 -10.61
C THR A 186 19.36 -30.69 -11.57
N LEU A 187 18.21 -30.12 -11.18
CA LEU A 187 17.59 -28.99 -11.86
C LEU A 187 17.81 -27.74 -11.03
N THR A 188 18.22 -26.65 -11.68
CA THR A 188 18.46 -25.36 -11.04
C THR A 188 17.49 -24.33 -11.60
N ALA A 189 16.63 -23.79 -10.74
CA ALA A 189 15.79 -22.64 -11.06
C ALA A 189 16.51 -21.35 -10.66
N THR A 190 16.58 -20.40 -11.58
CA THR A 190 17.03 -19.02 -11.33
C THR A 190 15.83 -18.09 -11.47
N LEU A 191 15.46 -17.44 -10.37
CA LEU A 191 14.37 -16.46 -10.35
C LEU A 191 14.92 -15.06 -10.58
N SER A 192 14.21 -14.24 -11.35
CA SER A 192 14.63 -12.86 -11.64
C SER A 192 13.44 -11.91 -11.78
N LYS A 193 13.68 -10.63 -11.50
CA LYS A 193 12.77 -9.54 -11.79
C LYS A 193 13.30 -8.75 -12.99
N SER A 194 12.48 -8.65 -14.03
CA SER A 194 12.71 -7.71 -15.11
C SER A 194 12.67 -6.29 -14.53
N SER A 195 13.83 -5.65 -14.37
CA SER A 195 13.94 -4.28 -13.86
C SER A 195 13.30 -3.30 -14.84
N THR A 196 11.98 -3.14 -14.76
CA THR A 196 11.31 -1.98 -15.35
C THR A 196 11.47 -0.84 -14.37
N VAL A 197 12.64 -0.20 -14.41
CA VAL A 197 12.81 1.15 -13.83
C VAL A 197 11.95 2.09 -14.65
N THR A 198 10.65 2.12 -14.38
CA THR A 198 9.79 3.22 -14.83
C THR A 198 9.95 4.31 -13.79
N LYS A 199 11.01 5.10 -13.93
CA LYS A 199 11.16 6.37 -13.22
C LYS A 199 9.92 7.22 -13.57
N PRO A 200 9.14 7.73 -12.60
CA PRO A 200 8.08 8.68 -12.93
C PRO A 200 8.73 9.91 -13.58
N LEU A 201 8.13 10.38 -14.67
CA LEU A 201 8.42 11.69 -15.24
C LEU A 201 8.17 12.74 -14.15
N GLN A 202 9.16 13.61 -13.96
CA GLN A 202 9.03 14.83 -13.15
C GLN A 202 7.97 15.75 -13.73
#